data_AF-A0A938WFX8-F1
#
_entry.id   AF-A0A938WFX8-F1
#
_cell.length_a   1.000
_cell.length_b   1.000
_cell.length_c   1.000
_cell.angle_alpha   90.00
_cell.angle_beta   90.00
_cell.angle_gamma   90.00
#
_symmetry.space_group_name_H-M   'P 1'
#
loop_
_entity.id
_entity.type
_entity.pdbx_description
1 polymer ?
#
loop_
_entity_poly.entity_id
_entity_poly.type
_entity_poly.pdbx_seq_one_letter_code
_entity_poly.pdbx_strand_id
1 'polypeptide(L)'
;MNPTRTLFALQRREPQRSVLMAAGLFLVIGLILQGWRLWSLNATYDQGLFLQEIWNGHLGKPFESTLASELSTPVLVNREALPTLGYYHLGQHFTPLLMLWLPLVLLLGVWSLPLIQVGLLTAGGLVLHQLAQEDLEPRLANWMAISYFCAGIVIGPTLENFHDLCAIPLLSFSLLLGIRRRKRPSATSALGS
;
A
#
# COMPACT_ATOMS: atom_id res chain seq x y z
N MET A 1 11.50 6.99 -39.35
CA MET A 1 11.34 6.89 -37.87
C MET A 1 12.21 7.98 -37.24
N ASN A 2 11.63 8.99 -36.58
CA ASN A 2 12.39 10.16 -36.10
C ASN A 2 12.97 9.88 -34.70
N PRO A 3 14.30 9.77 -34.52
CA PRO A 3 14.92 9.35 -33.26
C PRO A 3 14.57 10.23 -32.06
N THR A 4 14.24 11.51 -32.29
CA THR A 4 13.77 12.44 -31.25
C THR A 4 12.45 12.02 -30.61
N ARG A 5 11.47 11.47 -31.36
CA ARG A 5 10.19 11.02 -30.77
C ARG A 5 10.37 9.85 -29.80
N THR A 6 11.29 8.94 -30.09
CA THR A 6 11.65 7.82 -29.21
C THR A 6 12.35 8.27 -27.94
N LEU A 7 13.29 9.22 -28.03
CA LEU A 7 13.95 9.81 -26.87
C LEU A 7 12.97 10.54 -25.96
N PHE A 8 12.03 11.33 -26.52
CA PHE A 8 11.00 12.00 -25.72
C PHE A 8 9.98 11.03 -25.09
N ALA A 9 9.75 9.86 -25.69
CA ALA A 9 8.89 8.82 -25.12
C ALA A 9 9.59 8.06 -23.99
N LEU A 10 10.90 7.80 -24.10
CA LEU A 10 11.70 7.17 -23.04
C LEU A 10 11.94 8.12 -21.86
N GLN A 11 12.26 9.39 -22.13
CA GLN A 11 12.41 10.44 -21.11
C GLN A 11 11.10 10.74 -20.37
N ARG A 12 9.95 10.40 -20.96
CA ARG A 12 8.63 10.47 -20.33
C ARG A 12 8.31 9.31 -19.40
N ARG A 13 9.12 8.25 -19.34
CA ARG A 13 8.83 7.04 -18.57
C ARG A 13 9.69 6.87 -17.32
N GLU A 14 10.87 7.48 -17.29
CA GLU A 14 11.73 7.40 -16.11
C GLU A 14 11.25 8.36 -15.01
N PRO A 15 11.09 7.88 -13.76
CA PRO A 15 10.78 8.77 -12.65
C PRO A 15 11.91 9.78 -12.48
N GLN A 16 11.55 11.06 -12.47
CA GLN A 16 12.54 12.12 -12.33
C GLN A 16 13.22 12.03 -10.96
N ARG A 17 14.49 12.44 -10.89
CA ARG A 17 15.29 12.38 -9.65
C ARG A 17 14.58 13.00 -8.45
N SER A 18 13.87 14.11 -8.65
CA SER A 18 13.09 14.77 -7.58
C SER A 18 11.99 13.88 -7.02
N VAL A 19 11.30 13.12 -7.87
CA VAL A 19 10.24 12.18 -7.46
C VAL A 19 10.83 10.98 -6.73
N LEU A 20 11.96 10.45 -7.22
CA LEU A 20 12.68 9.37 -6.53
C LEU A 20 13.20 9.82 -5.16
N MET A 21 13.72 11.05 -5.06
CA MET A 21 14.14 11.61 -3.78
C MET A 21 12.96 11.79 -2.83
N ALA A 22 11.82 12.32 -3.30
CA ALA A 22 10.62 12.45 -2.48
C ALA A 22 10.09 11.09 -2.00
N ALA A 23 10.02 10.11 -2.90
CA ALA A 23 9.62 8.73 -2.57
C ALA A 23 10.58 8.08 -1.57
N GLY A 24 11.89 8.26 -1.76
CA GLY A 24 12.92 7.75 -0.86
C GLY A 24 12.86 8.40 0.51
N LEU A 25 12.70 9.73 0.59
CA LEU A 25 12.53 10.44 1.86
C LEU A 25 11.27 9.97 2.59
N PHE A 26 10.14 9.89 1.89
CA PHE A 26 8.89 9.39 2.45
C PHE A 26 9.03 7.95 2.99
N LEU A 27 9.64 7.06 2.21
CA LEU A 27 9.89 5.68 2.60
C LEU A 27 10.78 5.60 3.85
N VAL A 28 11.93 6.27 3.84
CA VAL A 28 12.90 6.23 4.95
C VAL A 28 12.29 6.83 6.21
N ILE A 29 11.69 8.01 6.12
CA ILE A 29 11.09 8.68 7.28
C ILE A 29 9.91 7.85 7.82
N GLY A 30 9.02 7.37 6.94
CA GLY A 30 7.88 6.54 7.32
C GLY A 30 8.30 5.26 8.04
N LEU A 31 9.32 4.57 7.54
CA LEU A 31 9.86 3.36 8.17
C LEU A 31 10.56 3.64 9.50
N ILE A 32 11.33 4.73 9.61
CA ILE A 32 11.96 5.12 10.87
C ILE A 32 10.89 5.42 11.93
N LEU A 33 9.85 6.18 11.56
CA LEU A 33 8.77 6.53 12.48
C LEU A 33 7.96 5.31 12.90
N GLN A 34 7.60 4.44 11.96
CA GLN A 34 6.91 3.19 12.29
C GLN A 34 7.78 2.24 13.13
N GLY A 35 9.07 2.16 12.84
CA GLY A 35 10.01 1.38 13.63
C GLY A 35 10.15 1.93 15.06
N TRP A 36 10.19 3.25 15.22
CA TRP A 36 10.14 3.90 16.52
C TRP A 36 8.82 3.61 17.25
N ARG A 37 7.68 3.61 16.56
CA ARG A 37 6.38 3.24 17.16
C ARG A 37 6.36 1.81 17.68
N LEU A 38 6.89 0.85 16.92
CA LEU A 38 7.04 -0.54 17.36
C LEU A 38 7.97 -0.64 18.58
N TRP A 39 9.13 0.02 18.53
CA TRP A 39 10.11 -0.02 19.62
C TRP A 39 9.59 0.63 20.90
N SER A 40 8.90 1.77 20.78
CA SER A 40 8.34 2.52 21.91
C SER A 40 6.99 1.98 22.40
N LEU A 41 6.52 0.85 21.85
CA LEU A 41 5.22 0.24 22.18
C LEU A 41 4.02 1.19 21.94
N ASN A 42 4.16 2.14 21.01
CA ASN A 42 3.09 3.03 20.54
C ASN A 42 2.32 2.49 19.33
N ALA A 43 2.69 1.31 18.83
CA ALA A 43 1.82 0.55 17.93
C ALA A 43 0.64 0.02 18.73
N THR A 44 -0.58 0.30 18.27
CA THR A 44 -1.79 -0.04 19.03
C THR A 44 -2.48 -1.28 18.45
N TYR A 45 -3.67 -1.58 18.96
CA TYR A 45 -4.37 -2.85 18.87
C TYR A 45 -4.45 -3.46 17.45
N ASP A 46 -4.76 -2.64 16.44
CA ASP A 46 -4.97 -3.12 15.07
C ASP A 46 -3.70 -3.72 14.44
N GLN A 47 -2.52 -3.23 14.84
CA GLN A 47 -1.24 -3.76 14.37
C GLN A 47 -1.09 -5.24 14.76
N GLY A 48 -1.47 -5.58 16.00
CA GLY A 48 -1.44 -6.95 16.51
C GLY A 48 -2.53 -7.80 15.90
N LEU A 49 -3.74 -7.24 15.73
CA LEU A 49 -4.88 -7.93 15.13
C LEU A 49 -4.56 -8.40 13.72
N PHE A 50 -4.10 -7.50 12.83
CA PHE A 50 -3.77 -7.88 11.45
C PHE A 50 -2.56 -8.82 11.38
N LEU A 51 -1.59 -8.68 12.28
CA LEU A 51 -0.47 -9.60 12.35
C LEU A 51 -0.94 -11.01 12.71
N GLN A 52 -1.82 -11.15 13.71
CA GLN A 52 -2.36 -12.43 14.13
C GLN A 52 -3.21 -13.09 13.03
N GLU A 53 -4.05 -12.31 12.35
CA GLU A 53 -4.89 -12.80 11.25
C GLU A 53 -4.07 -13.35 10.09
N ILE A 54 -3.04 -12.62 9.67
CA ILE A 54 -2.17 -13.06 8.59
C ILE A 54 -1.34 -14.24 9.06
N TRP A 55 -0.75 -14.17 10.26
CA TRP A 55 0.04 -15.26 10.83
C TRP A 55 -0.77 -16.55 10.85
N ASN A 56 -2.00 -16.56 11.37
CA ASN A 56 -2.83 -17.76 11.46
C ASN A 56 -3.17 -18.39 10.09
N GLY A 57 -3.02 -17.65 8.99
CA GLY A 57 -3.07 -18.19 7.64
C GLY A 57 -2.11 -19.38 7.40
N HIS A 58 -0.91 -19.38 8.01
CA HIS A 58 0.02 -20.51 7.87
C HIS A 58 -0.46 -21.80 8.55
N LEU A 59 -1.39 -21.69 9.52
CA LEU A 59 -2.02 -22.81 10.22
C LEU A 59 -3.29 -23.30 9.53
N GLY A 60 -3.61 -22.79 8.33
CA GLY A 60 -4.87 -23.07 7.64
C GLY A 60 -6.07 -22.38 8.28
N LYS A 61 -5.84 -21.36 9.11
CA LYS A 61 -6.85 -20.61 9.87
C LYS A 61 -6.83 -19.11 9.49
N PRO A 62 -7.00 -18.76 8.21
CA PRO A 62 -6.95 -17.37 7.79
C PRO A 62 -8.08 -16.57 8.46
N PHE A 63 -7.79 -15.33 8.86
CA PHE A 63 -8.75 -14.43 9.55
C PHE A 63 -9.22 -14.90 10.93
N GLU A 64 -8.62 -15.96 11.48
CA GLU A 64 -8.81 -16.32 12.89
C GLU A 64 -7.97 -15.37 13.75
N SER A 65 -8.58 -14.73 14.74
CA SER A 65 -7.88 -13.79 15.62
C SER A 65 -8.57 -13.70 16.98
N THR A 66 -7.85 -14.06 18.04
CA THR A 66 -8.31 -13.87 19.42
C THR A 66 -8.38 -12.39 19.78
N LEU A 67 -7.50 -11.57 19.18
CA LEU A 67 -7.59 -10.12 19.30
C LEU A 67 -8.90 -9.59 18.66
N ALA A 68 -9.31 -10.13 17.52
CA ALA A 68 -10.63 -9.79 16.96
C ALA A 68 -11.78 -10.24 17.88
N SER A 69 -11.61 -11.36 18.61
CA SER A 69 -12.60 -11.79 19.60
C SER A 69 -12.78 -10.77 20.72
N GLU A 70 -11.73 -10.08 21.18
CA GLU A 70 -11.89 -9.06 22.24
C GLU A 70 -12.72 -7.88 21.78
N LEU A 71 -12.73 -7.58 20.48
CA LEU A 71 -13.51 -6.48 19.89
C LEU A 71 -14.97 -6.87 19.59
N SER A 72 -15.35 -8.13 19.76
CA SER A 72 -16.71 -8.60 19.50
C SER A 72 -17.72 -8.02 20.50
N THR A 73 -18.97 -7.81 20.06
CA THR A 73 -20.04 -7.26 20.92
C THR A 73 -20.20 -8.01 22.25
N PRO A 74 -20.20 -9.37 22.30
CA PRO A 74 -20.33 -10.10 23.56
C PRO A 74 -19.19 -9.81 24.56
N VAL A 75 -17.97 -9.55 24.07
CA VAL A 75 -16.80 -9.32 24.91
C VAL A 75 -16.64 -7.84 25.25
N LEU A 76 -16.55 -6.98 24.25
CA LEU A 76 -16.25 -5.55 24.44
C LEU A 76 -17.44 -4.75 25.00
N VAL A 77 -18.62 -4.99 24.43
CA VAL A 77 -19.81 -4.16 24.69
C VAL A 77 -20.63 -4.74 25.84
N ASN A 78 -21.00 -6.03 25.73
CA ASN A 78 -21.89 -6.66 26.70
C ASN A 78 -21.12 -7.18 27.93
N ARG A 79 -19.82 -7.45 27.81
CA ARG A 79 -18.98 -8.08 28.87
C ARG A 79 -19.55 -9.41 29.39
N GLU A 80 -20.21 -10.15 28.51
CA GLU A 80 -20.88 -11.42 28.80
C GLU A 80 -20.00 -12.63 28.48
N ALA A 81 -18.94 -12.43 27.67
CA ALA A 81 -18.04 -13.48 27.22
C ALA A 81 -16.57 -13.11 27.43
N LEU A 82 -15.71 -14.13 27.53
CA LEU A 82 -14.26 -13.97 27.44
C LEU A 82 -13.81 -14.08 25.98
N PRO A 83 -12.65 -13.49 25.62
CA PRO A 83 -12.04 -13.71 24.31
C PRO A 83 -11.84 -15.19 24.02
N THR A 84 -12.17 -15.61 22.80
CA THR A 84 -12.12 -17.03 22.40
C THR A 84 -11.09 -17.27 21.31
N LEU A 85 -10.44 -18.44 21.40
CA LEU A 85 -9.67 -19.03 20.30
C LEU A 85 -10.66 -19.50 19.22
N GLY A 86 -10.29 -19.44 17.95
CA GLY A 86 -11.20 -19.83 16.86
C GLY A 86 -12.16 -18.74 16.37
N TYR A 87 -12.07 -17.51 16.88
CA TYR A 87 -12.91 -16.41 16.40
C TYR A 87 -12.47 -15.93 15.02
N TYR A 88 -13.39 -15.97 14.06
CA TYR A 88 -13.14 -15.51 12.68
C TYR A 88 -13.64 -14.08 12.48
N HIS A 89 -12.74 -13.17 12.09
CA HIS A 89 -13.02 -11.75 11.90
C HIS A 89 -13.68 -11.42 10.54
N LEU A 90 -14.39 -12.39 9.94
CA LEU A 90 -14.93 -12.29 8.58
C LEU A 90 -16.07 -11.27 8.45
N GLY A 91 -16.82 -11.01 9.52
CA GLY A 91 -17.95 -10.07 9.51
C GLY A 91 -17.56 -8.59 9.56
N GLN A 92 -16.31 -8.26 9.91
CA GLN A 92 -15.84 -6.89 10.11
C GLN A 92 -14.66 -6.53 9.19
N HIS A 93 -13.73 -7.46 8.92
CA HIS A 93 -12.60 -7.24 8.01
C HIS A 93 -12.31 -8.47 7.13
N PHE A 94 -13.16 -8.71 6.13
CA PHE A 94 -12.86 -9.70 5.10
C PHE A 94 -12.08 -9.09 3.93
N THR A 95 -10.75 -9.09 4.05
CA THR A 95 -9.86 -8.62 2.99
C THR A 95 -8.89 -9.73 2.55
N PRO A 96 -9.30 -10.60 1.59
CA PRO A 96 -8.49 -11.70 1.05
C PRO A 96 -7.08 -11.29 0.61
N LEU A 97 -6.92 -10.05 0.16
CA LEU A 97 -5.64 -9.49 -0.25
C LEU A 97 -4.59 -9.54 0.87
N LEU A 98 -5.01 -9.52 2.14
CA LEU A 98 -4.09 -9.62 3.29
C LEU A 98 -3.26 -10.90 3.28
N MET A 99 -3.81 -12.00 2.75
CA MET A 99 -3.10 -13.28 2.69
C MET A 99 -1.93 -13.26 1.70
N LEU A 100 -1.88 -12.29 0.77
CA LEU A 100 -0.72 -12.09 -0.10
C LEU A 100 0.54 -11.73 0.71
N TRP A 101 0.36 -11.14 1.89
CA TRP A 101 1.43 -10.72 2.78
C TRP A 101 1.95 -11.82 3.69
N LEU A 102 1.31 -13.00 3.70
CA LEU A 102 1.69 -14.13 4.54
C LEU A 102 3.20 -14.46 4.48
N PRO A 103 3.83 -14.56 3.30
CA PRO A 103 5.27 -14.87 3.23
C PRO A 103 6.14 -13.81 3.92
N LEU A 104 5.79 -12.53 3.80
CA LEU A 104 6.51 -11.44 4.44
C LEU A 104 6.30 -11.45 5.95
N VAL A 105 5.07 -11.73 6.41
CA VAL A 105 4.74 -11.88 7.83
C VAL A 105 5.51 -13.04 8.46
N LEU A 106 5.61 -14.18 7.78
CA LEU A 106 6.40 -15.33 8.26
C LEU A 106 7.90 -15.04 8.32
N LEU A 107 8.42 -14.23 7.37
CA LEU A 107 9.84 -13.90 7.31
C LEU A 107 10.26 -12.79 8.29
N LEU A 108 9.44 -11.76 8.44
CA LEU A 108 9.81 -10.51 9.12
C LEU A 108 9.01 -10.25 10.41
N GLY A 109 8.00 -11.06 10.71
CA GLY A 109 7.16 -10.92 11.89
C GLY A 109 6.52 -9.54 11.99
N VAL A 110 6.63 -8.91 13.16
CA VAL A 110 6.07 -7.57 13.46
C VAL A 110 6.54 -6.48 12.50
N TRP A 111 7.71 -6.62 11.89
CA TRP A 111 8.30 -5.63 10.97
C TRP A 111 7.69 -5.67 9.57
N SER A 112 7.00 -6.75 9.22
CA SER A 112 6.38 -6.92 7.90
C SER A 112 5.34 -5.84 7.60
N LEU A 113 4.43 -5.57 8.55
CA LEU A 113 3.28 -4.71 8.32
C LEU A 113 3.68 -3.25 8.05
N PRO A 114 4.59 -2.60 8.80
CA PRO A 114 5.11 -1.30 8.42
C PRO A 114 5.78 -1.27 7.05
N LEU A 115 6.57 -2.30 6.73
CA LEU A 115 7.24 -2.39 5.43
C LEU A 115 6.23 -2.47 4.28
N ILE A 116 5.17 -3.26 4.45
CA ILE A 116 4.09 -3.38 3.48
C ILE A 116 3.35 -2.05 3.35
N GLN A 117 2.88 -1.46 4.46
CA GLN A 117 2.10 -0.22 4.42
C GLN A 117 2.88 0.93 3.79
N VAL A 118 4.07 1.25 4.33
CA VAL A 118 4.87 2.36 3.81
C VAL A 118 5.30 2.06 2.38
N GLY A 119 5.70 0.82 2.08
CA GLY A 119 6.10 0.39 0.74
C GLY A 119 4.99 0.52 -0.31
N LEU A 120 3.76 0.13 0.02
CA LEU A 120 2.60 0.25 -0.87
C LEU A 120 2.23 1.71 -1.12
N LEU A 121 2.26 2.55 -0.09
CA LEU A 121 2.00 3.98 -0.23
C LEU A 121 3.09 4.66 -1.06
N THR A 122 4.37 4.30 -0.85
CA THR A 122 5.50 4.74 -1.69
C THR A 122 5.30 4.34 -3.15
N ALA A 123 4.99 3.06 -3.40
CA ALA A 123 4.76 2.53 -4.74
C ALA A 123 3.56 3.22 -5.41
N GLY A 124 2.49 3.50 -4.65
CA GLY A 124 1.33 4.26 -5.11
C GLY A 124 1.73 5.63 -5.68
N GLY A 125 2.58 6.39 -4.98
CA GLY A 125 3.06 7.69 -5.48
C GLY A 125 3.92 7.58 -6.74
N LEU A 126 4.73 6.51 -6.87
CA LEU A 126 5.51 6.24 -8.08
C LEU A 126 4.62 5.85 -9.27
N VAL A 127 3.58 5.07 -9.04
CA VAL A 127 2.61 4.72 -10.09
C VAL A 127 1.75 5.92 -10.46
N LEU A 128 1.39 6.77 -9.51
CA LEU A 128 0.71 8.05 -9.77
C LEU A 128 1.56 8.94 -10.68
N HIS A 129 2.88 9.01 -10.45
CA HIS A 129 3.79 9.75 -11.33
C HIS A 129 3.73 9.23 -12.76
N GLN A 130 3.81 7.91 -12.95
CA GLN A 130 3.71 7.29 -14.27
C GLN A 130 2.35 7.56 -14.93
N LEU A 131 1.26 7.51 -14.17
CA LEU A 131 -0.07 7.83 -14.65
C LEU A 131 -0.18 9.30 -15.07
N ALA A 132 0.32 10.21 -14.26
CA ALA A 132 0.32 11.64 -14.53
C ALA A 132 1.13 11.97 -15.80
N GLN A 133 2.24 11.28 -16.04
CA GLN A 133 3.04 11.44 -17.27
C GLN A 133 2.30 11.05 -18.56
N GLU A 134 1.23 10.25 -18.47
CA GLU A 134 0.44 9.90 -19.65
C GLU A 134 -0.34 11.13 -20.17
N ASP A 135 -0.88 11.96 -19.28
CA ASP A 135 -1.82 13.03 -19.63
C ASP A 135 -1.28 14.46 -19.37
N LEU A 136 -0.23 14.63 -18.56
CA LEU A 136 0.28 15.93 -18.13
C LEU A 136 1.70 16.23 -18.63
N GLU A 137 2.08 17.50 -18.58
CA GLU A 137 3.47 17.92 -18.80
C GLU A 137 4.39 17.39 -17.69
N PRO A 138 5.67 17.07 -17.98
CA PRO A 138 6.57 16.42 -17.02
C PRO A 138 6.70 17.16 -15.69
N ARG A 139 6.75 18.50 -15.72
CA ARG A 139 6.87 19.32 -14.50
C ARG A 139 5.64 19.17 -13.61
N LEU A 140 4.44 19.18 -14.20
CA LEU A 140 3.19 19.04 -13.47
C LEU A 140 3.02 17.62 -12.92
N ALA A 141 3.39 16.60 -13.70
CA ALA A 141 3.40 15.21 -13.26
C ALA A 141 4.28 15.01 -12.01
N ASN A 142 5.47 15.64 -11.98
CA ASN A 142 6.33 15.59 -10.79
C ASN A 142 5.68 16.25 -9.58
N TRP A 143 5.11 17.45 -9.76
CA TRP A 143 4.45 18.16 -8.66
C TRP A 143 3.29 17.36 -8.10
N MET A 144 2.50 16.72 -8.96
CA MET A 144 1.41 15.85 -8.53
C MET A 144 1.91 14.68 -7.67
N ALA A 145 3.01 14.03 -8.07
CA ALA A 145 3.61 12.95 -7.30
C ALA A 145 4.24 13.41 -5.98
N ILE A 146 4.92 14.56 -5.96
CA ILE A 146 5.50 15.13 -4.74
C ILE A 146 4.38 15.53 -3.77
N SER A 147 3.32 16.18 -4.27
CA SER A 147 2.15 16.55 -3.48
C SER A 147 1.46 15.34 -2.86
N TYR A 148 1.43 14.20 -3.56
CA TYR A 148 0.92 12.95 -2.99
C TYR A 148 1.69 12.54 -1.72
N PHE A 149 3.02 12.56 -1.73
CA PHE A 149 3.82 12.21 -0.55
C PHE A 149 3.70 13.23 0.60
N CYS A 150 3.29 14.46 0.30
CA CYS A 150 3.02 15.49 1.31
C CYS A 150 1.55 15.55 1.75
N ALA A 151 0.66 14.76 1.14
CA ALA A 151 -0.77 14.85 1.41
C ALA A 151 -1.11 14.25 2.78
N GLY A 152 -1.92 14.95 3.57
CA GLY A 152 -2.35 14.46 4.89
C GLY A 152 -3.08 13.11 4.83
N ILE A 153 -3.82 12.84 3.74
CA ILE A 153 -4.49 11.55 3.49
C ILE A 153 -3.52 10.40 3.20
N VAL A 154 -2.25 10.70 2.91
CA VAL A 154 -1.19 9.70 2.74
C VAL A 154 -0.37 9.62 4.01
N ILE A 155 0.04 10.76 4.57
CA ILE A 155 0.84 10.83 5.80
C ILE A 155 0.10 10.25 7.01
N GLY A 156 -1.18 10.60 7.21
CA GLY A 156 -1.98 10.12 8.34
C GLY A 156 -1.99 8.60 8.42
N PRO A 157 -2.50 7.91 7.38
CA PRO A 157 -2.50 6.45 7.36
C PRO A 157 -1.08 5.85 7.41
N THR A 158 -0.05 6.53 6.88
CA THR A 158 1.35 6.08 7.01
C THR A 158 1.82 6.02 8.45
N LEU A 159 1.33 6.90 9.33
CA LEU A 159 1.73 7.00 10.73
C LEU A 159 0.78 6.26 11.69
N GLU A 160 -0.40 5.88 11.22
CA GLU A 160 -1.38 5.08 11.95
C GLU A 160 -0.98 3.59 11.99
N ASN A 161 -1.79 2.76 12.65
CA ASN A 161 -1.61 1.30 12.58
C ASN A 161 -1.78 0.79 11.15
N PHE A 162 -1.32 -0.44 10.94
CA PHE A 162 -1.60 -1.18 9.74
C PHE A 162 -3.10 -1.18 9.43
N HIS A 163 -3.44 -0.79 8.20
CA HIS A 163 -4.79 -0.88 7.67
C HIS A 163 -4.74 -1.47 6.26
N ASP A 164 -5.72 -2.31 5.95
CA ASP A 164 -5.81 -3.03 4.67
C ASP A 164 -6.01 -2.10 3.46
N LEU A 165 -6.57 -0.90 3.67
CA LEU A 165 -6.76 0.12 2.63
C LEU A 165 -5.44 0.73 2.09
N CYS A 166 -4.28 0.45 2.71
CA CYS A 166 -2.99 1.00 2.26
C CYS A 166 -2.62 0.59 0.82
N ALA A 167 -3.22 -0.50 0.31
CA ALA A 167 -3.06 -0.97 -1.06
C ALA A 167 -3.88 -0.16 -2.09
N ILE A 168 -4.92 0.58 -1.67
CA ILE A 168 -5.87 1.25 -2.59
C ILE A 168 -5.17 2.22 -3.55
N PRO A 169 -4.27 3.12 -3.11
CA PRO A 169 -3.61 4.03 -4.03
C PRO A 169 -2.86 3.29 -5.14
N LEU A 170 -2.06 2.28 -4.78
CA LEU A 170 -1.30 1.49 -5.74
C LEU A 170 -2.22 0.77 -6.74
N LEU A 171 -3.25 0.08 -6.25
CA LEU A 171 -4.18 -0.67 -7.10
C LEU A 171 -4.96 0.25 -8.04
N SER A 172 -5.50 1.35 -7.50
CA SER A 172 -6.33 2.30 -8.26
C SER A 172 -5.51 2.98 -9.35
N PHE A 173 -4.32 3.49 -9.02
CA PHE A 173 -3.47 4.15 -10.01
C PHE A 173 -2.93 3.15 -11.04
N SER A 174 -2.60 1.91 -10.64
CA SER A 174 -2.17 0.87 -11.57
C SER A 174 -3.25 0.51 -12.57
N LEU A 175 -4.50 0.38 -12.11
CA LEU A 175 -5.65 0.12 -12.97
C LEU A 175 -5.85 1.25 -14.00
N LEU A 176 -5.86 2.50 -13.52
CA LEU A 176 -6.00 3.67 -14.39
C LEU A 176 -4.85 3.78 -15.39
N LEU A 177 -3.62 3.51 -14.96
CA LEU A 177 -2.43 3.48 -15.81
C LEU A 177 -2.55 2.41 -16.90
N GLY A 178 -3.00 1.21 -16.54
CA GLY A 178 -3.26 0.12 -17.49
C GLY A 178 -4.30 0.51 -18.54
N ILE A 179 -5.41 1.12 -18.13
CA ILE A 179 -6.46 1.60 -19.04
C ILE A 179 -5.91 2.67 -19.99
N ARG A 180 -5.15 3.64 -19.47
CA ARG A 180 -4.56 4.73 -20.28
C ARG A 180 -3.56 4.21 -21.29
N ARG A 181 -2.65 3.32 -20.88
CA ARG A 181 -1.66 2.71 -21.77
C ARG A 181 -2.29 1.81 -22.83
N ARG A 182 -3.43 1.17 -22.56
CA ARG A 182 -4.19 0.42 -23.57
C ARG A 182 -4.84 1.32 -24.62
N LYS A 183 -5.36 2.48 -24.21
CA LYS A 183 -6.03 3.44 -25.12
C LYS A 183 -5.06 4.19 -26.03
N ARG A 184 -3.79 4.34 -25.65
CA ARG A 184 -2.74 4.82 -26.56
C ARG A 184 -2.30 3.67 -27.46
N PRO A 185 -2.55 3.72 -28.78
CA PRO A 185 -1.98 2.74 -29.68
C PRO A 185 -0.46 2.80 -29.54
N SER A 186 0.17 1.65 -29.25
CA SER A 186 1.60 1.51 -29.43
C SER A 186 1.91 1.86 -30.90
N ALA A 187 2.94 2.67 -31.13
CA ALA A 187 3.32 3.14 -32.48
C ALA A 187 3.57 1.99 -33.49
N THR A 188 3.63 0.74 -33.01
CA THR A 188 3.69 -0.49 -33.79
C THR A 188 2.35 -0.92 -34.41
N SER A 189 1.21 -0.53 -33.85
CA SER A 189 -0.12 -0.87 -34.40
C SER A 189 -0.57 0.00 -35.59
N ALA A 190 0.09 1.14 -35.81
CA ALA A 190 -0.20 2.05 -36.93
C ALA A 190 0.61 1.72 -38.21
N LEU A 191 1.39 0.62 -38.21
CA LEU A 191 2.21 0.15 -39.33
C LEU A 191 1.62 -1.09 -40.03
N GLY A 192 0.44 -1.55 -39.62
CA GLY A 192 -0.16 -2.80 -40.06
C GLY A 192 -1.57 -2.66 -40.65
N SER A 193 -1.87 -1.54 -41.32
CA SER A 193 -3.10 -1.35 -42.11
C SER A 193 -2.81 -0.56 -43.38
#